data_AF-A0A0F8KC30-F1
#
_entry.id   AF-A0A0F8KC30-F1
#
_cell.length_a   1.000
_cell.length_b   1.000
_cell.length_c   1.000
_cell.angle_alpha   90.00
_cell.angle_beta   90.00
_cell.angle_gamma   90.00
#
_symmetry.space_group_name_H-M   'P 1'
#
loop_
_entity.id
_entity.type
_entity.pdbx_description
1 polymer ?
#
loop_
_entity_poly.entity_id
_entity_poly.type
_entity_poly.pdbx_seq_one_letter_code
_entity_poly.pdbx_strand_id
1 'polypeptide(L)'
;HRPVEGEIKRLNVRKMPTGKWFVSFLVETDTPLELQKTGLSVGVDVGIKSFLTLSDGNYVPNPRFFVTEEKFLAKVQRKLNIKGMIKNHKLAKHIADVAWNKLVTITSYKAEWAGKRVELVNPCNTSQMCSGCGEIVKKELSERIHSCPYCGLTLDRDHNAAINIMRLGLQSLQNSGRCPSLQ
;
A
#
# COMPACT_ATOMS: atom_id res chain seq x y z
N HIS A 1 23.20 -8.36 2.49
CA HIS A 1 22.36 -8.99 1.44
C HIS A 1 21.71 -10.24 2.03
N ARG A 2 20.47 -10.58 1.64
CA ARG A 2 19.83 -11.86 1.99
C ARG A 2 20.50 -13.00 1.20
N PRO A 3 20.71 -14.20 1.80
CA PRO A 3 21.17 -15.38 1.08
C PRO A 3 20.17 -15.81 -0.01
N VAL A 4 20.68 -16.32 -1.12
CA VAL A 4 19.86 -16.84 -2.23
C VAL A 4 19.54 -18.31 -1.95
N GLU A 5 18.25 -18.62 -1.88
CA GLU A 5 17.73 -19.96 -1.56
C GLU A 5 17.05 -20.54 -2.79
N GLY A 6 17.43 -21.76 -3.18
CA GLY A 6 16.91 -22.46 -4.37
C GLY A 6 17.89 -22.48 -5.55
N GLU A 7 17.44 -23.02 -6.67
CA GLU A 7 18.26 -23.18 -7.87
C GLU A 7 18.22 -21.92 -8.74
N ILE A 8 19.37 -21.30 -8.97
CA ILE A 8 19.47 -20.10 -9.81
C ILE A 8 19.28 -20.50 -11.28
N LYS A 9 18.15 -20.12 -11.87
CA LYS A 9 17.86 -20.33 -13.30
C LYS A 9 18.39 -19.23 -14.20
N ARG A 10 18.52 -18.01 -13.68
CA ARG A 10 19.05 -16.86 -14.44
C ARG A 10 19.72 -15.85 -13.53
N LEU A 11 20.84 -15.30 -13.98
CA LEU A 11 21.56 -14.22 -13.32
C LEU A 11 21.68 -13.07 -14.31
N ASN A 12 21.25 -11.87 -13.91
CA ASN A 12 21.43 -10.65 -14.71
C ASN A 12 22.31 -9.67 -13.94
N VAL A 13 23.39 -9.21 -14.58
CA VAL A 13 24.28 -8.17 -14.04
C VAL A 13 24.10 -6.90 -14.86
N ARG A 14 23.90 -5.77 -14.19
CA ARG A 14 23.78 -4.46 -14.83
C ARG A 14 24.66 -3.44 -14.14
N LYS A 15 25.51 -2.76 -14.91
CA LYS A 15 26.23 -1.55 -14.48
C LYS A 15 25.43 -0.31 -14.88
N MET A 16 25.15 0.57 -13.93
CA MET A 16 24.53 1.86 -14.21
C MET A 16 25.58 2.90 -14.64
N PRO A 17 25.20 3.94 -15.40
CA PRO A 17 26.08 5.08 -15.70
C PRO A 17 26.64 5.78 -14.45
N THR A 18 25.96 5.66 -13.31
CA THR A 18 26.40 6.14 -12.00
C THR A 18 27.55 5.32 -11.39
N GLY A 19 28.02 4.26 -12.07
CA GLY A 19 29.04 3.33 -11.58
C GLY A 19 28.53 2.23 -10.65
N LYS A 20 27.26 2.30 -10.20
CA LYS A 20 26.64 1.29 -9.34
C LYS A 20 26.36 0.00 -10.12
N TRP A 21 26.61 -1.14 -9.48
CA TRP A 21 26.32 -2.46 -10.01
C TRP A 21 25.08 -3.05 -9.35
N PHE A 22 24.24 -3.72 -10.14
CA PHE A 22 23.08 -4.46 -9.68
C PHE A 22 23.15 -5.89 -10.22
N VAL A 23 22.84 -6.84 -9.36
CA VAL A 23 22.73 -8.26 -9.72
C VAL A 23 21.33 -8.73 -9.34
N SER A 24 20.61 -9.35 -10.27
CA SER A 24 19.32 -9.99 -10.00
C SER A 24 19.38 -11.48 -10.34
N PHE A 25 18.80 -12.30 -9.45
CA PHE A 25 18.74 -13.74 -9.58
C PHE A 25 17.27 -14.15 -9.79
N LEU A 26 17.00 -14.94 -10.82
CA LEU A 26 15.78 -15.71 -10.96
C LEU A 26 16.06 -17.09 -10.37
N VAL A 27 15.29 -17.45 -9.36
CA VAL A 27 15.53 -18.67 -8.58
C VAL A 27 14.26 -19.50 -8.62
N GLU A 28 14.41 -20.77 -8.97
CA GLU A 28 13.36 -21.77 -8.80
C GLU A 28 13.47 -22.35 -7.39
N THR A 29 12.35 -22.42 -6.69
CA THR A 29 12.29 -22.93 -5.32
C THR A 29 11.18 -23.97 -5.25
N ASP A 30 11.51 -25.17 -4.80
CA ASP A 30 10.52 -26.22 -4.60
C ASP A 30 9.68 -25.88 -3.37
N THR A 31 8.36 -25.80 -3.59
CA THR A 31 7.30 -25.52 -2.62
C THR A 31 7.23 -24.11 -2.02
N PRO A 32 6.05 -23.46 -2.06
CA PRO A 32 5.75 -22.30 -1.25
C PRO A 32 5.87 -22.65 0.25
N LEU A 33 6.53 -21.80 1.05
CA LEU A 33 6.58 -21.98 2.50
C LEU A 33 5.19 -21.68 3.05
N GLU A 34 4.33 -22.69 3.14
CA GLU A 34 3.02 -22.55 3.76
C GLU A 34 3.21 -22.25 5.24
N LEU A 35 3.05 -20.98 5.60
CA LEU A 35 3.15 -20.55 6.98
C LEU A 35 1.86 -20.93 7.70
N GLN A 36 1.96 -21.35 8.97
CA GLN A 36 0.78 -21.56 9.79
C GLN A 36 -0.05 -20.27 9.87
N LYS A 37 -1.38 -20.39 9.68
CA LYS A 37 -2.30 -19.26 9.79
C LYS A 37 -2.46 -18.90 11.25
N THR A 38 -2.15 -17.67 11.60
CA THR A 38 -2.29 -17.13 12.96
C THR A 38 -3.74 -16.81 13.33
N GLY A 39 -4.66 -16.83 12.35
CA GLY A 39 -6.03 -16.35 12.51
C GLY A 39 -6.16 -14.82 12.59
N LEU A 40 -5.04 -14.10 12.52
CA LEU A 40 -5.00 -12.65 12.57
C LEU A 40 -5.24 -12.05 11.18
N SER A 41 -5.97 -10.93 11.14
CA SER A 41 -6.09 -10.07 9.97
C SER A 41 -5.63 -8.66 10.33
N VAL A 42 -5.18 -7.92 9.31
CA VAL A 42 -4.74 -6.53 9.47
C VAL A 42 -5.24 -5.72 8.28
N GLY A 43 -5.80 -4.54 8.54
CA GLY A 43 -6.16 -3.58 7.49
C GLY A 43 -4.95 -2.75 7.10
N VAL A 44 -4.78 -2.51 5.80
CA VAL A 44 -3.66 -1.75 5.23
C VAL A 44 -4.21 -0.54 4.48
N ASP A 45 -4.02 0.65 5.02
CA ASP A 45 -4.29 1.91 4.32
C ASP A 45 -3.02 2.39 3.62
N VAL A 46 -3.08 2.59 2.30
CA VAL A 46 -1.93 3.03 1.50
C VAL A 46 -2.04 4.51 1.19
N GLY A 47 -0.91 5.23 1.31
CA GLY A 47 -0.92 6.69 1.30
C GLY A 47 0.19 7.32 0.47
N ILE A 48 0.09 8.65 0.35
CA ILE A 48 1.16 9.50 -0.20
C ILE A 48 2.01 10.15 0.91
N LYS A 49 1.50 10.18 2.15
CA LYS A 49 2.18 10.78 3.31
C LYS A 49 2.99 9.72 4.06
N SER A 50 2.33 8.70 4.58
CA SER A 50 2.92 7.40 4.91
C SER A 50 2.86 6.51 3.67
N PHE A 51 3.77 5.54 3.56
CA PHE A 51 3.69 4.53 2.51
C PHE A 51 2.49 3.61 2.76
N LEU A 52 2.35 3.16 4.00
CA LEU A 52 1.17 2.45 4.49
C LEU A 52 0.98 2.66 6.00
N THR A 53 -0.26 2.54 6.46
CA THR A 53 -0.68 2.56 7.86
C THR A 53 -1.52 1.30 8.13
N LEU A 54 -1.29 0.65 9.27
CA LEU A 54 -1.91 -0.61 9.66
C LEU A 54 -3.00 -0.39 10.71
N SER A 55 -3.97 -1.30 10.77
CA SER A 55 -5.07 -1.24 11.75
C SER A 55 -4.64 -1.43 13.20
N ASP A 56 -3.44 -2.00 13.44
CA ASP A 56 -2.82 -2.11 14.76
C ASP A 56 -2.09 -0.83 15.21
N GLY A 57 -2.08 0.21 14.37
CA GLY A 57 -1.44 1.50 14.64
C GLY A 57 0.00 1.63 14.13
N ASN A 58 0.60 0.55 13.63
CA ASN A 58 1.91 0.61 13.00
C ASN A 58 1.84 1.30 11.63
N TYR A 59 2.93 1.90 11.18
CA TYR A 59 3.00 2.52 9.85
C TYR A 59 4.41 2.45 9.26
N VAL A 60 4.49 2.48 7.93
CA VAL A 60 5.74 2.62 7.19
C VAL A 60 5.81 4.03 6.64
N PRO A 61 6.87 4.82 6.97
CA PRO A 61 7.02 6.16 6.43
C PRO A 61 7.18 6.08 4.91
N ASN A 62 6.67 7.09 4.18
CA ASN A 62 6.92 7.15 2.73
C ASN A 62 8.42 7.38 2.52
N PRO A 63 9.16 6.38 2.00
CA PRO A 63 10.56 6.58 1.75
C PRO A 63 10.61 7.47 0.51
N ARG A 64 10.87 8.76 0.74
CA ARG A 64 11.04 9.77 -0.31
C ARG A 64 12.34 9.51 -1.07
N PHE A 65 12.50 8.32 -1.62
CA PHE A 65 13.53 8.03 -2.60
C PHE A 65 13.29 8.98 -3.76
N PHE A 66 14.37 9.56 -4.25
CA PHE A 66 14.36 10.60 -5.28
C PHE A 66 14.07 12.03 -4.83
N VAL A 67 14.12 12.47 -3.54
CA VAL A 67 14.03 13.94 -3.28
C VAL A 67 15.09 14.73 -4.09
N THR A 68 16.30 14.18 -4.21
CA THR A 68 17.40 14.75 -5.01
C THR A 68 17.14 14.64 -6.51
N GLU A 69 16.73 13.47 -6.98
CA GLU A 69 16.47 13.18 -8.39
C GLU A 69 15.18 13.84 -8.89
N GLU A 70 14.20 14.06 -8.03
CA GLU A 70 12.98 14.85 -8.23
C GLU A 70 13.34 16.33 -8.30
N LYS A 71 14.22 16.83 -7.43
CA LYS A 71 14.79 18.19 -7.57
C LYS A 71 15.56 18.33 -8.90
N PHE A 72 16.31 17.30 -9.30
CA PHE A 72 17.05 17.29 -10.56
C PHE A 72 16.12 17.21 -11.78
N LEU A 73 15.13 16.30 -11.77
CA LEU A 73 14.08 16.16 -12.78
C LEU A 73 13.28 17.46 -12.89
N ALA A 74 12.89 18.08 -11.78
CA ALA A 74 12.22 19.38 -11.75
C ALA A 74 13.11 20.49 -12.34
N LYS A 75 14.43 20.46 -12.08
CA LYS A 75 15.39 21.41 -12.65
C LYS A 75 15.56 21.20 -14.17
N VAL A 76 15.61 19.95 -14.63
CA VAL A 76 15.67 19.59 -16.06
C VAL A 76 14.37 19.94 -16.77
N GLN A 77 13.21 19.67 -16.17
CA GLN A 77 11.89 20.07 -16.69
C GLN A 77 11.73 21.59 -16.77
N ARG A 78 12.21 22.35 -15.76
CA ARG A 78 12.28 23.83 -15.82
C ARG A 78 13.17 24.33 -16.95
N LYS A 79 14.27 23.63 -17.25
CA LYS A 79 15.16 23.96 -18.37
C LYS A 79 14.54 23.61 -19.72
N LEU A 80 13.68 22.59 -19.78
CA LEU A 80 13.08 22.09 -21.02
C LEU A 80 11.78 22.78 -21.43
N ASN A 81 11.10 23.55 -20.58
CA ASN A 81 9.94 24.31 -21.06
C ASN A 81 9.58 25.59 -20.30
N ILE A 82 9.44 26.66 -21.10
CA ILE A 82 8.83 27.95 -20.83
C ILE A 82 7.31 27.73 -20.66
N LYS A 83 6.70 28.37 -19.64
CA LYS A 83 5.25 28.43 -19.33
C LYS A 83 4.56 27.09 -18.98
N GLY A 84 4.28 26.88 -17.68
CA GLY A 84 3.01 26.22 -17.27
C GLY A 84 3.04 24.99 -16.35
N MET A 85 4.18 24.51 -15.85
CA MET A 85 4.21 23.20 -15.14
C MET A 85 4.62 23.22 -13.65
N ILE A 86 4.36 24.28 -12.89
CA ILE A 86 4.71 24.37 -11.44
C ILE A 86 3.51 24.03 -10.51
N LYS A 87 2.54 23.22 -10.95
CA LYS A 87 1.47 22.71 -10.07
C LYS A 87 1.06 21.30 -10.45
N ASN A 88 1.85 20.27 -10.12
CA ASN A 88 1.48 18.90 -10.51
C ASN A 88 1.41 17.91 -9.34
N HIS A 89 0.40 18.10 -8.49
CA HIS A 89 -0.16 17.03 -7.63
C HIS A 89 -0.54 15.77 -8.44
N LYS A 90 -0.81 15.93 -9.74
CA LYS A 90 -1.11 14.82 -10.66
C LYS A 90 0.06 13.85 -10.80
N LEU A 91 1.30 14.33 -10.82
CA LEU A 91 2.48 13.47 -10.97
C LEU A 91 2.71 12.61 -9.72
N ALA A 92 2.63 13.20 -8.53
CA ALA A 92 2.72 12.47 -7.27
C ALA A 92 1.62 11.39 -7.15
N LYS A 93 0.41 11.71 -7.62
CA LYS A 93 -0.70 10.75 -7.69
C LYS A 93 -0.38 9.60 -8.64
N HIS A 94 0.07 9.88 -9.87
CA HIS A 94 0.43 8.81 -10.82
C HIS A 94 1.58 7.92 -10.33
N ILE A 95 2.56 8.50 -9.63
CA ILE A 95 3.66 7.72 -9.02
C ILE A 95 3.11 6.84 -7.89
N ALA A 96 2.24 7.37 -7.05
CA ALA A 96 1.59 6.62 -5.98
C ALA A 96 0.74 5.48 -6.55
N ASP A 97 -0.10 5.74 -7.55
CA ASP A 97 -0.94 4.73 -8.21
C ASP A 97 -0.09 3.58 -8.80
N VAL A 98 1.04 3.90 -9.45
CA VAL A 98 1.98 2.88 -9.97
C VAL A 98 2.62 2.09 -8.83
N ALA A 99 3.00 2.75 -7.74
CA ALA A 99 3.58 2.09 -6.58
C ALA A 99 2.57 1.17 -5.87
N TRP A 100 1.30 1.60 -5.75
CA TRP A 100 0.22 0.83 -5.16
C TRP A 100 -0.11 -0.42 -5.97
N ASN A 101 -0.21 -0.30 -7.30
CA ASN A 101 -0.42 -1.48 -8.16
C ASN A 101 0.70 -2.50 -7.98
N LYS A 102 1.97 -2.04 -7.95
CA LYS A 102 3.12 -2.92 -7.67
C LYS A 102 3.04 -3.54 -6.28
N LEU A 103 2.65 -2.76 -5.26
CA LEU A 103 2.48 -3.26 -3.90
C LEU A 103 1.42 -4.36 -3.84
N VAL A 104 0.26 -4.15 -4.47
CA VAL A 104 -0.80 -5.15 -4.56
C VAL A 104 -0.27 -6.39 -5.27
N THR A 105 0.34 -6.27 -6.44
CA THR A 105 0.91 -7.42 -7.18
C THR A 105 1.90 -8.21 -6.33
N ILE A 106 2.87 -7.54 -5.70
CA ILE A 106 3.90 -8.20 -4.90
C ILE A 106 3.27 -8.85 -3.67
N THR A 107 2.37 -8.15 -2.98
CA THR A 107 1.76 -8.65 -1.74
C THR A 107 0.86 -9.85 -2.03
N SER A 108 0.04 -9.81 -3.09
CA SER A 108 -0.81 -10.94 -3.48
C SER A 108 0.01 -12.18 -3.80
N TYR A 109 1.05 -12.04 -4.64
CA TYR A 109 1.93 -13.17 -4.96
C TYR A 109 2.65 -13.70 -3.72
N LYS A 110 3.19 -12.84 -2.85
CA LYS A 110 3.89 -13.29 -1.64
C LYS A 110 2.96 -13.88 -0.59
N ALA A 111 1.72 -13.40 -0.50
CA ALA A 111 0.70 -13.96 0.35
C ALA A 111 0.30 -15.36 -0.15
N GLU A 112 0.03 -15.51 -1.44
CA GLU A 112 -0.27 -16.81 -2.07
C GLU A 112 0.87 -17.80 -1.83
N TRP A 113 2.11 -17.36 -2.05
CA TRP A 113 3.31 -18.16 -1.76
C TRP A 113 3.43 -18.56 -0.28
N ALA A 114 2.79 -17.84 0.63
CA ALA A 114 2.77 -18.16 2.06
C ALA A 114 1.47 -18.87 2.51
N GLY A 115 0.60 -19.30 1.59
CA GLY A 115 -0.72 -19.86 1.89
C GLY A 115 -1.69 -18.86 2.53
N LYS A 116 -1.47 -17.56 2.31
CA LYS A 116 -2.25 -16.43 2.84
C LYS A 116 -3.11 -15.81 1.75
N ARG A 117 -4.02 -14.92 2.18
CA ARG A 117 -4.96 -14.23 1.31
C ARG A 117 -4.77 -12.71 1.44
N VAL A 118 -4.96 -12.02 0.32
CA VAL A 118 -5.08 -10.57 0.25
C VAL A 118 -6.47 -10.26 -0.27
N GLU A 119 -7.25 -9.51 0.50
CA GLU A 119 -8.60 -9.11 0.12
C GLU A 119 -8.60 -7.61 -0.17
N LEU A 120 -8.89 -7.25 -1.41
CA LEU A 120 -9.07 -5.85 -1.80
C LEU A 120 -10.50 -5.42 -1.44
N VAL A 121 -10.61 -4.24 -0.83
CA VAL A 121 -11.90 -3.66 -0.44
C VAL A 121 -12.17 -2.39 -1.24
N ASN A 122 -13.45 -2.01 -1.33
CA ASN A 122 -13.80 -0.70 -1.86
C ASN A 122 -13.36 0.38 -0.85
N PRO A 123 -12.45 1.31 -1.22
CA PRO A 123 -11.92 2.32 -0.30
C PRO A 123 -12.87 3.51 -0.11
N CYS A 124 -14.03 3.53 -0.77
CA CYS A 124 -14.96 4.64 -0.66
C CYS A 124 -15.34 4.90 0.80
N ASN A 125 -15.19 6.16 1.22
CA ASN A 125 -15.52 6.66 2.57
C ASN A 125 -14.73 6.03 3.73
N THR A 126 -13.72 5.18 3.53
CA THR A 126 -12.98 4.55 4.64
C THR A 126 -12.31 5.56 5.58
N SER A 127 -11.80 6.68 5.04
CA SER A 127 -11.21 7.79 5.81
C SER A 127 -12.24 8.74 6.45
N GLN A 128 -13.48 8.70 5.97
CA GLN A 128 -14.57 9.56 6.41
C GLN A 128 -15.39 8.89 7.52
N MET A 129 -15.69 7.60 7.34
CA MET A 129 -16.39 6.75 8.29
C MET A 129 -15.63 6.62 9.61
N CYS A 130 -16.32 6.78 10.72
CA CYS A 130 -15.76 6.55 12.04
C CYS A 130 -15.62 5.04 12.29
N SER A 131 -14.41 4.61 12.65
CA SER A 131 -14.18 3.22 13.04
C SER A 131 -14.85 2.84 14.35
N GLY A 132 -15.15 3.79 15.23
CA GLY A 132 -15.87 3.55 16.49
C GLY A 132 -17.37 3.33 16.31
N CYS A 133 -18.06 4.24 15.61
CA CYS A 133 -19.53 4.23 15.53
C CYS A 133 -20.12 4.07 14.12
N GLY A 134 -19.30 4.09 13.06
CA GLY A 134 -19.77 3.97 11.67
C GLY A 134 -20.30 5.26 11.04
N GLU A 135 -20.46 6.34 11.81
CA GLU A 135 -20.94 7.62 11.27
C GLU A 135 -19.95 8.28 10.31
N ILE A 136 -20.46 8.98 9.30
CA ILE A 136 -19.64 9.72 8.34
C ILE A 136 -19.25 11.07 8.93
N VAL A 137 -17.95 11.25 9.17
CA VAL A 137 -17.37 12.53 9.61
C VAL A 137 -16.71 13.16 8.39
N LYS A 138 -17.37 14.13 7.76
CA LYS A 138 -16.81 14.85 6.60
C LYS A 138 -15.55 15.61 6.99
N LYS A 139 -14.47 15.39 6.25
CA LYS A 139 -13.16 16.01 6.46
C LYS A 139 -12.36 16.15 5.16
N GLU A 140 -11.56 17.18 5.08
CA GLU A 140 -10.69 17.49 3.96
C GLU A 140 -9.46 16.57 3.90
N LEU A 141 -8.83 16.48 2.72
CA LEU A 141 -7.62 15.68 2.54
C LEU A 141 -6.44 16.14 3.40
N SER A 142 -6.42 17.40 3.84
CA SER A 142 -5.40 17.98 4.72
C SER A 142 -5.60 17.61 6.19
N GLU A 143 -6.83 17.29 6.61
CA GLU A 143 -7.13 16.91 7.98
C GLU A 143 -6.56 15.51 8.25
N ARG A 144 -5.71 15.40 9.28
CA ARG A 144 -4.96 14.16 9.60
C ARG A 144 -5.43 13.49 10.87
N ILE A 145 -6.21 14.19 11.68
CA ILE A 145 -6.81 13.62 12.88
C ILE A 145 -8.27 13.33 12.54
N HIS A 146 -8.70 12.10 12.83
CA HIS A 146 -10.10 11.75 12.86
C HIS A 146 -10.62 12.08 14.26
N SER A 147 -11.45 13.12 14.37
CA SER A 147 -12.17 13.46 15.60
C SER A 147 -13.66 13.26 15.37
N CYS A 148 -14.24 12.22 15.97
CA CYS A 148 -15.64 11.88 15.77
C CYS A 148 -16.55 12.63 16.74
N PRO A 149 -17.47 13.49 16.27
CA PRO A 149 -18.39 14.22 17.15
C PRO A 149 -19.51 13.34 17.72
N TYR A 150 -19.73 12.14 17.17
CA TYR A 150 -20.82 11.25 17.55
C TYR A 150 -20.46 10.32 18.70
N CYS A 151 -19.22 9.82 18.74
CA CYS A 151 -18.76 8.87 19.77
C CYS A 151 -17.50 9.30 20.51
N GLY A 152 -16.93 10.47 20.20
CA GLY A 152 -15.75 11.01 20.87
C GLY A 152 -14.41 10.39 20.43
N LEU A 153 -14.42 9.37 19.56
CA LEU A 153 -13.20 8.72 19.09
C LEU A 153 -12.26 9.73 18.42
N THR A 154 -11.00 9.75 18.87
CA THR A 154 -9.93 10.60 18.32
C THR A 154 -8.67 9.77 18.02
N LEU A 155 -8.24 9.73 16.76
CA LEU A 155 -7.01 9.04 16.32
C LEU A 155 -6.48 9.59 14.99
N ASP A 156 -5.33 9.09 14.52
CA ASP A 156 -4.86 9.40 13.17
C ASP A 156 -5.89 8.91 12.12
N ARG A 157 -6.11 9.73 11.09
CA ARG A 157 -7.12 9.48 10.06
C ARG A 157 -6.80 8.24 9.23
N ASP A 158 -5.53 8.02 8.91
CA ASP A 158 -5.08 6.91 8.10
C ASP A 158 -5.13 5.61 8.95
N HIS A 159 -4.90 5.70 10.27
CA HIS A 159 -5.17 4.59 11.21
C HIS A 159 -6.66 4.25 11.30
N ASN A 160 -7.54 5.26 11.41
CA ASN A 160 -8.99 5.05 11.36
C ASN A 160 -9.43 4.37 10.05
N ALA A 161 -8.87 4.81 8.91
CA ALA A 161 -9.13 4.20 7.62
C ALA A 161 -8.67 2.73 7.58
N ALA A 162 -7.50 2.41 8.13
CA ALA A 162 -6.99 1.05 8.20
C ALA A 162 -7.92 0.12 9.01
N ILE A 163 -8.47 0.60 10.14
CA ILE A 163 -9.47 -0.16 10.93
C ILE A 163 -10.74 -0.43 10.11
N ASN A 164 -11.22 0.56 9.37
CA ASN A 164 -12.39 0.39 8.49
C ASN A 164 -12.11 -0.58 7.34
N ILE A 165 -10.92 -0.53 6.74
CA ILE A 165 -10.48 -1.46 5.70
C ILE A 165 -10.47 -2.91 6.22
N MET A 166 -9.93 -3.13 7.43
CA MET A 166 -9.96 -4.43 8.08
C MET A 166 -11.39 -4.94 8.25
N ARG A 167 -12.30 -4.09 8.73
CA ARG A 167 -13.71 -4.42 8.91
C ARG A 167 -14.38 -4.82 7.59
N LEU A 168 -14.19 -4.04 6.52
CA LEU A 168 -14.74 -4.33 5.20
C LEU A 168 -14.19 -5.65 4.62
N GLY A 169 -12.90 -5.92 4.82
CA GLY A 169 -12.27 -7.17 4.37
C GLY A 169 -12.88 -8.38 5.07
N LEU A 170 -13.05 -8.31 6.39
CA LEU A 170 -13.69 -9.36 7.18
C LEU A 170 -15.15 -9.59 6.78
N GLN A 171 -15.91 -8.53 6.50
CA GLN A 171 -17.29 -8.63 6.02
C GLN A 171 -17.38 -9.31 4.65
N SER A 172 -16.47 -8.97 3.74
CA SER A 172 -16.40 -9.59 2.41
C SER A 172 -16.23 -11.11 2.52
N LEU A 173 -15.32 -11.56 3.40
CA LEU A 173 -15.06 -12.99 3.66
C LEU A 173 -16.29 -13.73 4.22
N GLN A 174 -17.06 -13.10 5.10
CA GLN A 174 -18.26 -13.70 5.68
C GLN A 174 -19.39 -13.86 4.64
N ASN A 175 -19.46 -12.94 3.68
CA ASN A 175 -20.48 -12.98 2.62
C ASN A 175 -20.14 -14.01 1.54
N SER A 176 -18.86 -14.27 1.26
CA SER A 176 -18.42 -15.33 0.33
C SER A 176 -18.75 -16.74 0.82
N GLY A 177 -19.00 -16.92 2.12
CA GLY A 177 -19.33 -18.23 2.73
C GLY A 177 -20.82 -18.58 2.75
N ARG A 178 -21.71 -17.67 2.34
CA ARG A 178 -23.15 -17.96 2.23
C ARG A 178 -23.46 -18.44 0.81
N CYS A 179 -23.53 -19.75 0.64
CA CYS A 179 -24.23 -20.35 -0.50
C CYS A 179 -25.69 -19.83 -0.47
N PRO A 180 -26.23 -19.26 -1.55
CA PRO A 180 -27.65 -18.94 -1.59
C PRO A 180 -28.41 -20.26 -1.54
N SER A 181 -29.07 -20.54 -0.42
CA SER A 181 -30.08 -21.58 -0.38
C SER A 181 -31.18 -21.17 -1.37
N LEU A 182 -31.30 -21.93 -2.45
CA LEU A 182 -32.42 -21.84 -3.39
C LEU A 182 -33.72 -21.94 -2.57
N GLN A 183 -34.49 -20.86 -2.56
CA GLN A 183 -35.93 -20.92 -2.27
C GLN A 183 -36.66 -21.26 -3.57
#